data_AF-A0A6M0L735-F1
#
_entry.id   AF-A0A6M0L735-F1
#
_cell.length_a   1.000
_cell.length_b   1.000
_cell.length_c   1.000
_cell.angle_alpha   90.00
_cell.angle_beta   90.00
_cell.angle_gamma   90.00
#
_symmetry.space_group_name_H-M   'P 1'
#
loop_
_entity.id
_entity.type
_entity.pdbx_description
1 polymer ?
#
loop_
_entity_poly.entity_id
_entity_poly.type
_entity_poly.pdbx_seq_one_letter_code
_entity_poly.pdbx_strand_id
1 'polypeptide(L)' 'MVYDGATWHKSKILVIPENIGITRIPPYTSERNPIEHIWNKYELWDIKMNVLTR' A
#
# COMPACT_ATOMS: atom_id res chain seq x y z
N MET A 1 -6.26 6.03 -7.94
CA MET A 1 -5.83 4.90 -7.10
C MET A 1 -4.41 4.52 -7.45
N VAL A 2 -3.57 4.23 -6.46
CA VAL A 2 -2.17 3.81 -6.64
C VAL A 2 -2.05 2.36 -6.23
N TYR A 3 -1.40 1.52 -7.03
CA TYR A 3 -1.26 0.08 -6.74
C TYR A 3 0.12 -0.45 -7.17
N ASP A 4 0.54 -1.55 -6.55
CA ASP A 4 1.78 -2.24 -6.86
C ASP A 4 1.63 -3.21 -8.06
N GLY A 5 2.74 -3.63 -8.66
CA GLY A 5 2.71 -4.44 -9.87
C GLY A 5 2.31 -5.90 -9.70
N ALA A 6 1.77 -6.29 -8.55
CA ALA A 6 1.61 -7.68 -8.16
C ALA A 6 0.49 -8.40 -8.95
N THR A 7 0.67 -9.70 -9.20
CA THR A 7 -0.14 -10.46 -10.18
C THR A 7 -1.62 -10.54 -9.82
N TRP A 8 -1.94 -10.66 -8.53
CA TRP A 8 -3.29 -10.63 -7.95
C TRP A 8 -4.06 -9.30 -8.13
N HIS A 9 -3.40 -8.19 -8.48
CA HIS A 9 -4.08 -6.91 -8.76
C HIS A 9 -4.45 -6.72 -10.24
N LYS A 10 -4.22 -7.74 -11.09
CA LYS A 10 -4.51 -7.67 -12.52
C LYS A 10 -5.77 -8.49 -12.84
N SER A 11 -6.80 -7.81 -13.34
CA SER A 11 -7.97 -8.47 -13.93
C SER A 11 -8.04 -8.14 -15.43
N LYS A 12 -8.38 -9.14 -16.24
CA LYS A 12 -8.55 -8.99 -17.70
C LYS A 12 -9.83 -8.26 -18.09
N ILE A 13 -10.79 -8.12 -17.16
CA ILE A 13 -12.15 -7.63 -17.41
C ILE A 13 -12.44 -6.36 -16.59
N LEU A 14 -11.44 -5.80 -15.90
CA LEU A 14 -11.64 -4.59 -15.09
C LEU A 14 -11.94 -3.39 -15.98
N VAL A 15 -13.18 -2.89 -15.91
CA VAL A 15 -13.59 -1.62 -16.53
C VAL A 15 -13.38 -0.51 -15.52
N ILE A 16 -12.52 0.44 -15.85
CA ILE A 16 -12.22 1.60 -15.02
C ILE A 16 -13.20 2.72 -15.41
N PRO A 17 -14.00 3.27 -14.47
CA PRO A 17 -14.92 4.36 -14.78
C PRO A 17 -14.15 5.66 -15.06
N GLU A 18 -14.72 6.55 -15.87
CA GLU A 18 -14.05 7.75 -16.39
C GLU A 18 -13.55 8.72 -15.30
N ASN A 19 -14.14 8.67 -14.11
CA ASN A 19 -13.78 9.50 -12.96
C ASN A 19 -12.65 8.92 -12.09
N ILE A 20 -12.11 7.74 -12.41
CA ILE A 20 -11.07 7.07 -11.62
C ILE A 20 -9.83 6.85 -12.48
N GLY A 21 -8.72 7.47 -12.10
CA GLY A 21 -7.39 7.14 -12.62
C GLY A 21 -6.74 6.03 -11.80
N ILE A 22 -6.05 5.09 -12.45
CA ILE A 22 -5.22 4.09 -11.78
C ILE A 22 -3.76 4.29 -12.21
N THR A 23 -2.86 4.39 -11.24
CA THR A 23 -1.43 4.58 -11.48
C THR A 23 -0.65 3.43 -10.86
N ARG A 24 0.20 2.80 -11.67
CA ARG A 24 1.05 1.69 -11.26
C ARG A 24 2.38 2.21 -10.72
N ILE A 25 2.81 1.70 -9.57
CA ILE A 25 4.13 2.00 -9.02
C ILE A 25 5.20 1.14 -9.73
N PRO A 26 6.39 1.68 -10.02
CA PRO A 26 7.51 0.89 -10.51
C PRO A 26 7.84 -0.31 -9.58
N PRO A 27 8.34 -1.42 -10.15
CA PRO A 27 8.72 -2.58 -9.37
C PRO A 27 9.84 -2.23 -8.38
N TYR A 28 9.86 -2.92 -7.23
CA TYR A 28 10.85 -2.73 -6.15
C TYR A 28 10.84 -1.34 -5.50
N THR A 29 9.78 -0.56 -5.67
CA THR A 29 9.63 0.78 -5.10
C THR A 29 8.48 0.82 -4.08
N SER A 30 8.47 -0.15 -3.16
CA SER A 30 7.39 -0.33 -2.17
C SER A 30 7.22 0.90 -1.27
N GLU A 31 8.29 1.64 -1.00
CA GLU A 31 8.28 2.90 -0.24
C GLU A 31 7.45 4.01 -0.89
N ARG A 32 7.18 3.92 -2.20
CA ARG A 32 6.27 4.86 -2.88
C ARG A 32 4.80 4.50 -2.70
N ASN A 33 4.48 3.35 -2.11
CA ASN A 33 3.12 2.98 -1.80
C ASN A 33 2.69 3.63 -0.47
N PRO A 34 1.72 4.56 -0.47
CA PRO A 34 1.31 5.28 0.74
C PRO A 34 0.85 4.36 1.88
N ILE A 35 0.39 3.15 1.57
CA ILE A 35 -0.05 2.18 2.58
C ILE A 35 1.12 1.67 3.43
N GLU A 36 2.34 1.57 2.88
CA GLU A 36 3.51 1.10 3.63
C GLU A 36 3.88 2.07 4.76
N HIS A 37 3.68 3.38 4.55
CA HIS A 37 3.87 4.37 5.61
C HIS A 37 2.88 4.20 6.77
N ILE A 38 1.65 3.79 6.45
CA ILE A 38 0.61 3.53 7.44
C ILE A 38 0.96 2.28 8.25
N TRP A 39 1.36 1.19 7.58
CA TRP A 39 1.81 -0.05 8.23
C TRP A 39 3.01 0.18 9.15
N ASN A 40 4.03 0.89 8.67
CA ASN A 40 5.20 1.25 9.48
C ASN A 40 4.79 2.03 10.74
N LYS A 41 3.81 2.94 10.64
CA LYS A 41 3.33 3.68 11.81
C LYS A 41 2.66 2.76 12.82
N TYR A 42 1.86 1.78 12.38
CA TYR A 42 1.22 0.83 13.28
C TYR A 42 2.24 -0.08 13.98
N GLU A 43 3.24 -0.57 13.24
CA GLU A 43 4.33 -1.37 13.82
C GLU A 43 5.11 -0.59 14.88
N LEU A 44 5.49 0.67 14.58
CA LEU A 44 6.14 1.55 15.55
C LEU A 44 5.26 1.82 16.77
N TRP A 45 3.95 1.93 16.58
CA TRP A 45 3.01 2.15 17.67
C TRP A 45 2.89 0.92 18.57
N ASP A 46 2.83 -0.27 17.98
CA ASP A 46 2.82 -1.54 18.71
C ASP A 46 4.11 -1.74 19.52
N ILE A 47 5.28 -1.49 18.90
CA ILE A 47 6.57 -1.53 19.58
C ILE A 47 6.58 -0.53 20.76
N LYS A 48 6.14 0.70 20.53
CA LYS A 48 6.12 1.73 21.57
C LYS A 48 5.20 1.35 22.73
N MET A 49 4.03 0.78 22.44
CA MET A 49 3.09 0.33 23.48
C MET A 49 3.63 -0.87 24.27
N ASN A 50 4.27 -1.83 23.60
CA ASN A 50 4.92 -2.97 24.25
C ASN A 50 6.12 -2.59 25.12
N VAL A 51 6.85 -1.52 24.78
CA VAL A 51 7.94 -0.98 25.60
C VAL A 51 7.43 -0.15 26.78
N LEU A 52 6.32 0.57 26.62
CA LEU A 52 5.72 1.38 27.69
C LEU A 52 4.91 0.57 28.71
N THR A 53 4.58 -0.69 28.40
CA THR A 53 3.78 -1.59 29.25
C THR A 53 4.63 -2.65 29.98
N ARG A 54 5.96 -2.58 29.85
CA ARG A 54 6.95 -3.36 30.61
C ARG A 54 7.74 -2.45 31.54
#